data_AF-A0A5S9M9G1-F1
#
_entry.id   AF-A0A5S9M9G1-F1
#
_cell.length_a   1.000
_cell.length_b   1.000
_cell.length_c   1.000
_cell.angle_alpha   90.00
_cell.angle_beta   90.00
_cell.angle_gamma   90.00
#
_symmetry.space_group_name_H-M   'P 1'
#
loop_
_entity.id
_entity.type
_entity.pdbx_description
1 polymer ?
#
loop_
_entity_poly.entity_id
_entity_poly.type
_entity_poly.pdbx_seq_one_letter_code
_entity_poly.pdbx_strand_id
1 'polypeptide(L)' 'MQIYLLARAVQKIPEFRMDLVNDELGHWDLLHPSYTILNKETKTFSSIWTPYDENFARFYKKLCSGH' A
#
# COMPACT_ATOMS: atom_id res chain seq x y z
N MET A 1 -10.13 -2.45 6.22
CA MET A 1 -10.08 -3.91 6.00
C MET A 1 -9.59 -4.29 4.61
N GLN A 2 -10.25 -3.87 3.51
CA GLN A 2 -9.86 -4.25 2.13
C GLN A 2 -8.41 -3.91 1.77
N ILE A 3 -7.97 -2.67 2.05
CA ILE A 3 -6.57 -2.23 1.80
C ILE A 3 -5.56 -3.17 2.45
N TYR A 4 -5.81 -3.62 3.69
CA TYR A 4 -4.92 -4.56 4.38
C TYR A 4 -4.87 -5.93 3.71
N LEU A 5 -6.03 -6.47 3.30
CA LEU A 5 -6.09 -7.79 2.67
C LEU A 5 -5.36 -7.79 1.32
N LEU A 6 -5.53 -6.73 0.53
CA LEU A 6 -4.79 -6.55 -0.73
C LEU A 6 -3.30 -6.40 -0.47
N ALA A 7 -2.89 -5.55 0.48
CA ALA A 7 -1.48 -5.39 0.83
C ALA A 7 -0.84 -6.71 1.30
N ARG A 8 -1.58 -7.52 2.09
CA ARG A 8 -1.14 -8.85 2.53
C ARG A 8 -1.04 -9.83 1.37
N ALA A 9 -1.94 -9.78 0.39
CA ALA A 9 -1.87 -10.63 -0.80
C ALA A 9 -0.64 -10.28 -1.66
N VAL A 10 -0.42 -8.98 -1.91
CA VAL A 10 0.77 -8.46 -2.63
C VAL A 10 2.06 -8.89 -1.94
N GLN A 11 2.11 -8.81 -0.60
CA GLN A 11 3.31 -9.23 0.14
C GLN A 11 3.64 -10.72 -0.06
N LYS A 12 2.63 -11.58 -0.24
CA LYS A 12 2.80 -13.05 -0.36
C LYS A 12 3.17 -13.53 -1.75
N ILE A 13 2.94 -12.74 -2.80
CA ILE A 13 3.11 -13.14 -4.19
C ILE A 13 4.20 -12.23 -4.78
N PRO A 14 5.45 -12.72 -4.94
CA PRO A 14 6.57 -11.92 -5.43
C PRO A 14 6.31 -11.24 -6.78
N GLU A 15 5.50 -11.85 -7.65
CA GLU A 15 5.11 -11.33 -8.96
C GLU A 15 4.36 -9.99 -8.86
N PHE A 16 3.67 -9.72 -7.75
CA PHE A 16 3.04 -8.43 -7.48
C PHE A 16 3.99 -7.38 -6.92
N ARG A 17 5.25 -7.74 -6.65
CA ARG A 17 6.31 -6.86 -6.15
C ARG A 17 7.44 -6.66 -7.16
N MET A 18 7.26 -7.11 -8.40
CA MET A 18 8.28 -6.97 -9.45
C MET A 18 8.38 -5.54 -9.97
N ASP A 19 9.60 -5.13 -10.30
CA ASP A 19 9.91 -3.83 -10.89
C ASP A 19 11.17 -3.93 -11.76
N LEU A 20 11.36 -2.95 -12.63
CA LEU A 20 12.55 -2.80 -13.46
C LEU A 20 13.36 -1.60 -12.97
N VAL A 21 14.53 -1.85 -12.38
CA VAL A 21 15.40 -0.80 -11.83
C VAL A 21 16.73 -0.84 -12.56
N ASN A 22 17.11 0.26 -13.22
CA ASN A 22 18.33 0.34 -14.04
C ASN A 22 18.45 -0.80 -15.07
N ASP A 23 17.33 -1.12 -15.74
CA ASP A 23 17.21 -2.23 -16.70
C ASP A 23 17.41 -3.64 -16.09
N GLU A 24 17.47 -3.77 -14.76
CA GLU A 24 17.50 -5.05 -14.06
C GLU A 24 16.12 -5.41 -13.52
N LEU A 25 15.65 -6.62 -13.84
CA LEU A 25 14.38 -7.16 -13.35
C LEU A 25 14.58 -7.72 -11.94
N GLY A 26 13.85 -7.16 -10.99
CA GLY A 26 13.88 -7.60 -9.59
C GLY A 26 12.49 -7.61 -8.97
N HIS A 27 12.44 -7.88 -7.67
CA HIS A 27 11.26 -7.66 -6.85
C HIS A 27 11.63 -6.99 -5.52
N TRP A 28 10.75 -6.13 -5.03
CA TRP A 28 10.91 -5.45 -3.75
C TRP A 28 10.61 -6.40 -2.60
N ASP A 29 11.44 -6.44 -1.54
CA ASP A 29 11.19 -7.25 -0.34
C ASP A 29 9.87 -6.92 0.35
N LEU A 30 9.46 -5.65 0.31
CA LEU A 30 8.30 -5.12 1.00
C LEU A 30 7.69 -4.00 0.16
N LEU A 31 6.37 -4.05 -0.05
CA LEU A 31 5.62 -2.94 -0.64
C LEU A 31 4.67 -2.31 0.38
N HIS A 32 4.52 -0.99 0.31
CA HIS A 32 3.53 -0.25 1.08
C HIS A 32 2.31 0.05 0.21
N PRO A 33 1.08 -0.19 0.69
CA PRO A 33 -0.11 0.12 -0.10
C PRO A 33 -0.26 1.63 -0.28
N SER A 34 -0.59 2.03 -1.52
CA SER A 34 -1.13 3.35 -1.83
C SER A 34 -2.61 3.25 -2.18
N TYR A 35 -3.36 4.32 -1.90
CA TYR A 35 -4.80 4.38 -2.13
C TYR A 35 -5.27 5.83 -2.27
N THR A 36 -6.41 6.01 -2.90
CA THR A 36 -6.99 7.33 -3.16
C THR A 36 -8.02 7.72 -2.11
N ILE A 37 -7.98 8.97 -1.67
CA ILE A 37 -9.03 9.57 -0.84
C ILE A 37 -9.70 10.71 -1.60
N LEU A 38 -11.04 10.67 -1.62
CA LEU A 38 -11.85 11.71 -2.23
C LEU A 38 -12.00 12.89 -1.27
N ASN A 39 -11.46 14.04 -1.64
CA ASN A 39 -11.83 15.31 -1.03
C ASN A 39 -13.21 15.72 -1.58
N LYS A 40 -14.23 15.72 -0.71
CA LYS A 40 -15.62 15.99 -1.11
C LYS A 40 -15.90 17.46 -1.42
N GLU A 41 -15.08 18.38 -0.92
CA GLU A 41 -15.25 19.83 -1.15
C GLU A 41 -14.72 20.20 -2.53
N THR A 42 -13.46 19.83 -2.80
CA THR A 42 -12.78 20.12 -4.07
C THR A 42 -13.15 19.15 -5.19
N LYS A 43 -13.81 18.03 -4.87
CA LYS A 43 -14.12 16.92 -5.80
C LYS A 43 -12.87 16.31 -6.45
N THR A 44 -11.73 16.35 -5.75
CA THR A 44 -10.46 15.79 -6.22
C THR A 44 -10.05 14.56 -5.43
N PHE A 45 -9.17 13.74 -5.99
CA PHE A 45 -8.54 12.62 -5.30
C PHE A 45 -7.11 12.97 -4.88
N SER A 46 -6.76 12.61 -3.65
CA SER A 46 -5.37 12.58 -3.19
C SER A 46 -4.89 11.13 -3.20
N SER A 47 -3.65 10.89 -3.64
CA SER A 47 -2.98 9.59 -3.49
C SER A 47 -2.06 9.65 -2.29
N ILE A 48 -2.21 8.68 -1.39
CA ILE A 48 -1.43 8.56 -0.16
C ILE A 48 -1.06 7.11 0.07
N TRP A 49 -0.15 6.87 0.99
CA TRP A 49 0.33 5.53 1.31
C TRP A 49 0.47 5.32 2.82
N THR A 50 0.50 4.06 3.23
CA THR A 50 0.66 3.69 4.64
C THR A 50 1.69 2.57 4.75
N PRO A 51 2.66 2.64 5.69
CA PRO A 51 3.60 1.56 5.91
C PRO A 51 2.88 0.23 6.19
N TYR A 52 3.20 -0.80 5.41
CA TYR A 52 2.69 -2.14 5.65
C TYR A 52 3.12 -2.66 7.03
N ASP A 53 2.26 -3.46 7.65
CA ASP A 53 2.54 -4.20 8.87
C ASP A 53 1.77 -5.51 8.78
N GLU A 54 2.44 -6.64 9.05
CA GLU A 54 1.78 -7.94 8.99
C GLU A 54 0.71 -8.07 10.08
N ASN A 55 0.91 -7.42 11.23
CA ASN A 55 -0.08 -7.36 12.28
C ASN A 55 -1.20 -6.39 11.90
N PHE A 56 -2.41 -6.92 11.72
CA PHE A 56 -3.57 -6.13 11.29
C PHE A 56 -3.86 -4.93 12.20
N ALA A 57 -3.76 -5.08 13.53
CA ALA A 57 -4.07 -4.00 14.46
C ALA A 57 -3.06 -2.85 14.33
N ARG A 58 -1.76 -3.17 14.16
CA ARG A 58 -0.72 -2.17 13.92
C ARG A 58 -0.89 -1.49 12.56
N PHE A 59 -1.17 -2.25 11.51
CA PHE A 59 -1.48 -1.69 10.19
C PHE A 59 -2.68 -0.75 10.25
N TYR A 60 -3.79 -1.20 10.87
CA TYR A 60 -5.02 -0.43 10.98
C TYR A 60 -4.80 0.86 11.78
N LYS A 61 -4.02 0.79 12.87
CA LYS A 61 -3.63 1.99 13.61
C LYS A 61 -2.92 2.99 12.69
N LYS A 62 -1.90 2.57 11.93
CA LYS A 62 -1.18 3.46 11.00
C LYS A 62 -2.11 4.04 9.93
N LEU A 63 -2.98 3.21 9.36
CA LEU A 63 -3.97 3.60 8.36
C LEU A 63 -4.91 4.69 8.89
N CYS A 64 -5.40 4.57 10.11
CA CYS A 64 -6.28 5.57 10.72
C CYS A 64 -5.54 6.80 11.24
N SER A 65 -4.23 6.71 11.49
CA SER A 65 -3.44 7.83 12.04
C SER A 65 -2.97 8.82 10.97
N GLY A 66 -2.98 8.42 9.69
CA GLY A 66 -2.50 9.23 8.56
C GLY A 66 -3.54 10.18 7.95
N HIS A 67 -4.69 10.38 8.62
CA HIS A 67 -5.85 11.16 8.14
C HIS A 67 -6.43 12.02 9.24
#